data_AF-A0A519JSP6-F1
#
_entry.id   AF-A0A519JSP6-F1
#
_cell.length_a   1.000
_cell.length_b   1.000
_cell.length_c   1.000
_cell.angle_alpha   90.00
_cell.angle_beta   90.00
_cell.angle_gamma   90.00
#
_symmetry.space_group_name_H-M   'P 1'
#
loop_
_entity.id
_entity.type
_entity.pdbx_description
1 polymer ?
#
loop_
_entity_poly.entity_id
_entity_poly.type
_entity_poly.pdbx_seq_one_letter_code
_entity_poly.pdbx_strand_id
1 'polypeptide(L)'
;EHEHFTYPEAIRYLARKYNIEIEETEKTDEEKATADVRESMYLVSEFAQKYFHDILLNSEEGKAIGYSYFKERGFTNDTIKKFGLGYSPEVWDAFSKEALGKGYKLEFLESTGLTIVREDGRTADRFRGRVMFPIQSMSGRVLGFGGRILTNDKKVAKYLNSPESDIYHKSKVLYGIYHAKQSISKNDNCYLVEGYTDVIQFHQAGIENVVASSGTALTPDQIRLINRLTKNITVLFDGDAAGLRASVRGIDLILEEGMNVKVCTFPAGEDPDSFARKHPYQDLVAYLDANAKDFIQFKASLLMKEADNDPVKKAGTIRDMVTSISKIPDRIQREIYIQECSRIMDISEDILQSTLAQIYQKDISDAGKKMKQDQKEKTFEVVRGDAPETLEKIDVLYELERKIIEILLLYGNKEAEFEDVLLKANDEGEVVEVSEKKDYKVYQRVYLSLQEDETELANPLFRTIYNGIVNYFLVNEDFDLEKYLMDLPQEFAQEVTNIIMNDEKEVLSNWEGQNIFVKLKNQTIGQYVSETILSIRWYLVSQIIRQEMQAISSEPETDNTETMSNIRDYNLLVYSFSDKLGRVMSRYS
;
A
#
# COMPACT_ATOMS: atom_id res chain seq x y z
N GLU A 1 -4.86 4.86 30.20
CA GLU A 1 -3.58 4.16 30.48
C GLU A 1 -3.66 3.02 31.50
N HIS A 2 -4.77 2.74 32.20
CA HIS A 2 -4.79 1.71 33.25
C HIS A 2 -5.46 0.36 32.91
N GLU A 3 -6.02 0.16 31.71
CA GLU A 3 -6.64 -1.13 31.38
C GLU A 3 -6.13 -1.60 30.01
N HIS A 4 -5.41 -2.72 30.01
CA HIS A 4 -4.78 -3.36 28.85
C HIS A 4 -5.82 -4.01 27.91
N PHE A 5 -6.82 -3.26 27.46
CA PHE A 5 -7.83 -3.77 26.54
C PHE A 5 -7.34 -3.68 25.09
N THR A 6 -7.64 -4.72 24.30
CA THR A 6 -7.61 -4.61 22.83
C THR A 6 -8.66 -3.60 22.35
N TYR A 7 -8.52 -3.03 21.16
CA TYR A 7 -9.47 -2.04 20.64
C TYR A 7 -10.95 -2.50 20.71
N PRO A 8 -11.32 -3.74 20.33
CA PRO A 8 -12.69 -4.25 20.53
C PRO A 8 -13.08 -4.38 22.01
N GLU A 9 -12.17 -4.80 22.89
CA GLU A 9 -12.43 -4.91 24.32
C GLU A 9 -12.60 -3.54 24.98
N ALA A 10 -11.86 -2.53 24.53
CA ALA A 10 -11.98 -1.16 25.00
C ALA A 10 -13.34 -0.57 24.60
N ILE A 11 -13.80 -0.87 23.37
CA ILE A 11 -15.14 -0.51 22.90
C ILE A 11 -16.21 -1.23 23.74
N ARG A 12 -16.09 -2.54 23.99
CA ARG A 12 -17.03 -3.29 24.85
C ARG A 12 -17.07 -2.75 26.28
N TYR A 13 -15.92 -2.41 26.85
CA TYR A 13 -15.83 -1.85 28.19
C TYR A 13 -16.52 -0.48 28.27
N LEU A 14 -16.23 0.42 27.32
CA LEU A 14 -16.85 1.74 27.27
C LEU A 14 -18.36 1.62 27.04
N ALA A 15 -18.80 0.76 26.13
CA ALA A 15 -20.22 0.57 25.86
C ALA A 15 -20.96 0.03 27.09
N ARG A 16 -20.42 -0.95 27.82
CA ARG A 16 -20.99 -1.39 29.11
C ARG A 16 -21.00 -0.29 30.17
N LYS A 17 -19.94 0.52 30.24
CA LYS A 17 -19.84 1.63 31.20
C LYS A 17 -20.89 2.72 30.96
N TYR A 18 -21.20 2.99 29.71
CA TYR A 18 -22.20 3.99 29.30
C TYR A 18 -23.56 3.38 28.94
N ASN A 19 -23.74 2.08 29.19
CA ASN A 19 -24.96 1.33 28.91
C ASN A 19 -25.43 1.44 27.44
N ILE A 20 -24.47 1.50 26.51
CA ILE A 20 -24.67 1.48 25.06
C ILE A 20 -24.64 0.02 24.63
N GLU A 21 -25.68 -0.42 23.93
CA GLU A 21 -25.76 -1.76 23.36
C GLU A 21 -24.86 -1.83 22.11
N ILE A 22 -23.95 -2.82 22.06
CA ILE A 22 -23.14 -3.09 20.87
C ILE A 22 -23.84 -4.20 20.11
N GLU A 23 -24.31 -3.90 18.91
CA GLU A 23 -24.71 -4.93 17.95
C GLU A 23 -23.44 -5.62 17.44
N GLU A 24 -23.11 -6.80 17.99
CA GLU A 24 -22.02 -7.61 17.46
C GLU A 24 -22.48 -8.25 16.15
N THR A 25 -21.71 -8.06 15.08
CA THR A 25 -21.96 -8.74 13.81
C THR A 25 -21.93 -10.25 14.05
N GLU A 26 -23.05 -10.94 13.77
CA GLU A 26 -23.10 -12.40 13.88
C GLU A 26 -22.10 -12.99 12.88
N LYS A 27 -20.98 -13.50 13.41
CA LYS A 27 -20.02 -14.24 12.59
C LYS A 27 -20.70 -15.45 12.00
N THR A 28 -20.48 -15.67 10.71
CA THR A 28 -20.96 -16.88 10.03
C THR A 28 -20.31 -18.12 10.67
N ASP A 29 -20.93 -19.29 10.52
CA ASP A 29 -20.37 -20.53 11.07
C ASP A 29 -18.98 -20.85 10.48
N GLU A 30 -18.71 -20.43 9.24
CA GLU A 30 -17.40 -20.54 8.59
C GLU A 30 -16.34 -19.61 9.22
N GLU A 31 -16.72 -18.37 9.57
CA GLU A 31 -15.83 -17.43 10.26
C GLU A 31 -15.53 -17.87 11.69
N LYS A 32 -16.51 -18.48 12.39
CA LYS A 32 -16.31 -19.10 13.71
C LYS A 32 -15.35 -20.27 13.61
N ALA A 33 -15.55 -21.19 12.67
CA ALA A 33 -14.65 -22.33 12.46
C ALA A 33 -13.21 -21.89 12.15
N THR A 34 -13.04 -20.87 11.31
CA THR A 34 -11.71 -20.32 10.97
C THR A 34 -11.04 -19.67 12.20
N ALA A 35 -11.81 -18.97 13.03
CA ALA A 35 -11.31 -18.41 14.27
C ALA A 35 -10.89 -19.50 15.27
N ASP A 36 -11.66 -20.59 15.38
CA ASP A 36 -11.36 -21.73 16.25
C ASP A 36 -10.08 -22.46 15.83
N VAL A 37 -9.85 -22.60 14.52
CA VAL A 37 -8.60 -23.16 13.96
C VAL A 37 -7.41 -22.29 14.37
N ARG A 38 -7.48 -20.97 14.13
CA ARG A 38 -6.39 -20.05 14.52
C ARG A 38 -6.15 -20.05 16.01
N GLU A 39 -7.19 -20.08 16.84
CA GLU A 39 -7.05 -20.14 18.29
C GLU A 39 -6.36 -21.42 18.73
N SER A 40 -6.71 -22.56 18.13
CA SER A 40 -6.02 -23.83 18.37
C SER A 40 -4.53 -23.77 18.00
N MET A 41 -4.18 -23.12 16.89
CA MET A 41 -2.78 -22.90 16.48
C MET A 41 -2.01 -21.98 17.45
N TYR A 42 -2.66 -20.95 18.00
CA TYR A 42 -2.07 -20.10 19.03
C TYR A 42 -1.78 -20.89 20.31
N LEU A 43 -2.72 -21.73 20.76
CA LEU A 43 -2.55 -22.58 21.95
C LEU A 43 -1.37 -23.56 21.79
N VAL A 44 -1.21 -24.16 20.60
CA VAL A 44 -0.05 -25.01 20.28
C VAL A 44 1.25 -24.21 20.34
N SER A 45 1.27 -23.00 19.76
CA SER A 45 2.47 -22.15 19.72
C SER A 45 2.88 -21.64 21.12
N GLU A 46 1.91 -21.29 21.96
CA GLU A 46 2.15 -20.95 23.36
C GLU A 46 2.66 -22.13 24.17
N PHE A 47 2.12 -23.33 23.93
CA PHE A 47 2.63 -24.56 24.54
C PHE A 47 4.07 -24.83 24.11
N ALA A 48 4.37 -24.72 22.81
CA ALA A 48 5.73 -24.85 22.29
C ALA A 48 6.71 -23.87 22.94
N GLN A 49 6.33 -22.61 23.14
CA GLN A 49 7.18 -21.64 23.82
C GLN A 49 7.51 -22.11 25.24
N LYS A 50 6.50 -22.53 26.01
CA LYS A 50 6.67 -23.04 27.38
C LYS A 50 7.55 -24.29 27.40
N TYR A 51 7.30 -25.22 26.48
CA TYR A 51 8.07 -26.44 26.33
C TYR A 51 9.55 -26.15 26.03
N PHE A 52 9.86 -25.38 24.98
CA PHE A 52 11.25 -25.08 24.63
C PHE A 52 11.98 -24.29 25.71
N HIS A 53 11.28 -23.39 26.41
CA HIS A 53 11.84 -22.66 27.54
C HIS A 53 12.15 -23.59 28.72
N ASP A 54 11.25 -24.52 29.04
CA ASP A 54 11.46 -25.54 30.08
C ASP A 54 12.64 -26.46 29.73
N ILE A 55 12.70 -26.95 28.49
CA ILE A 55 13.82 -27.77 28.01
C ILE A 55 15.14 -27.03 28.17
N LEU A 56 15.22 -25.75 27.79
CA LEU A 56 16.43 -24.94 27.94
C LEU A 56 16.90 -24.89 29.40
N LEU A 57 15.96 -24.73 30.34
CA LEU A 57 16.27 -24.49 31.74
C LEU A 57 16.41 -25.75 32.59
N ASN A 58 15.79 -26.86 32.20
CA ASN A 58 15.63 -28.03 33.07
C ASN A 58 16.24 -29.31 32.51
N SER A 59 16.35 -29.48 31.20
CA SER A 59 16.98 -30.66 30.60
C SER A 59 18.51 -30.61 30.64
N GLU A 60 19.18 -31.77 30.64
CA GLU A 60 20.64 -31.85 30.59
C GLU A 60 21.19 -31.24 29.28
N GLU A 61 20.61 -31.62 28.14
CA GLU A 61 21.00 -31.12 26.81
C GLU A 61 20.76 -29.61 26.68
N GLY A 62 19.59 -29.13 27.12
CA GLY A 62 19.23 -27.71 27.09
C GLY A 62 20.16 -26.86 27.95
N LYS A 63 20.54 -27.32 29.15
CA LYS A 63 21.52 -26.63 30.00
C LYS A 63 22.92 -26.67 29.40
N ALA A 64 23.39 -27.84 28.98
CA ALA A 64 24.76 -28.04 28.52
C ALA A 64 25.04 -27.30 27.21
N ILE A 65 24.08 -27.27 26.29
CA ILE A 65 24.27 -26.76 24.93
C ILE A 65 23.56 -25.41 24.75
N GLY A 66 22.24 -25.37 24.90
CA GLY A 66 21.43 -24.19 24.60
C GLY A 66 21.67 -23.03 25.56
N TYR A 67 21.64 -23.30 26.86
CA TYR A 67 21.81 -22.29 27.90
C TYR A 67 23.26 -21.78 27.92
N SER A 68 24.25 -22.68 27.82
CA SER A 68 25.66 -22.31 27.66
C SER A 68 25.87 -21.36 26.48
N TYR A 69 25.26 -21.61 25.32
CA TYR A 69 25.36 -20.70 24.18
C TYR A 69 24.83 -19.29 24.51
N PHE A 70 23.66 -19.18 25.14
CA PHE A 70 23.11 -17.87 25.52
C PHE A 70 24.00 -17.16 26.56
N LYS A 71 24.65 -17.91 27.45
CA LYS A 71 25.61 -17.36 28.41
C LYS A 71 26.91 -16.90 27.78
N GLU A 72 27.47 -17.65 26.84
CA GLU A 72 28.63 -17.23 26.05
C GLU A 72 28.34 -15.97 25.24
N ARG A 73 27.09 -15.81 24.78
CA ARG A 73 26.60 -14.56 24.16
C ARG A 73 26.35 -13.42 25.13
N GLY A 74 26.42 -13.65 26.45
CA GLY A 74 26.23 -12.61 27.45
C GLY A 74 24.76 -12.34 27.82
N PHE A 75 23.82 -13.21 27.45
CA PHE A 75 22.41 -13.04 27.82
C PHE A 75 22.17 -13.37 29.30
N THR A 76 21.57 -12.43 30.03
CA THR A 76 21.20 -12.62 31.44
C THR A 76 20.00 -13.56 31.58
N ASN A 77 19.77 -14.07 32.81
CA ASN A 77 18.59 -14.90 33.08
C ASN A 77 17.29 -14.12 32.85
N ASP A 78 17.28 -12.85 33.22
CA ASP A 78 16.12 -11.98 33.03
C ASP A 78 15.85 -11.76 31.54
N THR A 79 16.89 -11.61 30.72
CA THR A 79 16.77 -11.53 29.26
C THR A 79 16.20 -12.82 28.67
N ILE A 80 16.76 -13.98 29.06
CA ILE A 80 16.29 -15.30 28.61
C ILE A 80 14.81 -15.48 28.95
N LYS A 81 14.39 -15.06 30.14
CA LYS A 81 13.00 -15.12 30.59
C LYS A 81 12.11 -14.10 29.86
N LYS A 82 12.56 -12.84 29.72
CA LYS A 82 11.80 -11.73 29.09
C LYS A 82 11.42 -12.06 27.65
N PHE A 83 12.36 -12.62 26.89
CA PHE A 83 12.14 -13.01 25.49
C PHE A 83 11.63 -14.45 25.32
N GLY A 84 11.46 -15.21 26.41
CA GLY A 84 11.02 -16.60 26.37
C GLY A 84 11.94 -17.51 25.55
N LEU A 85 13.25 -17.25 25.57
CA LEU A 85 14.22 -18.01 24.79
C LEU A 85 14.19 -19.49 25.19
N GLY A 86 14.34 -20.39 24.23
CA GLY A 86 14.21 -21.83 24.45
C GLY A 86 15.26 -22.66 23.75
N TYR A 87 15.13 -23.98 23.86
CA TYR A 87 15.95 -24.96 23.16
C TYR A 87 15.09 -26.11 22.65
N SER A 88 15.30 -26.50 21.39
CA SER A 88 14.73 -27.71 20.80
C SER A 88 15.79 -28.82 20.77
N PRO A 89 15.56 -29.97 21.42
CA PRO A 89 16.51 -31.10 21.46
C PRO A 89 16.88 -31.64 20.07
N GLU A 90 17.97 -32.38 19.96
CA GLU A 90 18.34 -33.09 18.73
C GLU A 90 17.42 -34.28 18.41
N VAL A 91 16.67 -34.76 19.40
CA VAL A 91 15.71 -35.86 19.27
C VAL A 91 14.68 -35.57 18.17
N TRP A 92 14.34 -36.60 17.39
CA TRP A 92 13.59 -36.46 16.14
C TRP A 92 12.16 -35.92 16.29
N ASP A 93 11.47 -36.24 17.38
CA ASP A 93 10.04 -36.01 17.58
C ASP A 93 9.72 -35.61 19.03
N ALA A 94 10.68 -35.09 19.79
CA ALA A 94 10.53 -34.81 21.22
C ALA A 94 9.37 -33.85 21.52
N PHE A 95 9.28 -32.73 20.82
CA PHE A 95 8.17 -31.78 20.94
C PHE A 95 6.86 -32.42 20.47
N SER A 96 6.85 -33.02 19.29
CA SER A 96 5.63 -33.63 18.72
C SER A 96 5.04 -34.68 19.66
N LYS A 97 5.88 -35.54 20.23
CA LYS A 97 5.46 -36.60 21.16
C LYS A 97 4.92 -36.04 22.47
N GLU A 98 5.58 -35.04 23.05
CA GLU A 98 5.10 -34.39 24.27
C GLU A 98 3.76 -33.68 24.04
N ALA A 99 3.63 -32.93 22.95
CA ALA A 99 2.40 -32.22 22.59
C ALA A 99 1.22 -33.17 22.37
N LEU A 100 1.42 -34.27 21.64
CA LEU A 100 0.41 -35.32 21.46
C LEU A 100 0.04 -35.98 22.80
N GLY A 101 1.04 -36.24 23.67
CA GLY A 101 0.82 -36.77 25.02
C GLY A 101 0.01 -35.84 25.93
N LYS A 102 0.06 -34.53 25.69
CA LYS A 102 -0.75 -33.51 26.38
C LYS A 102 -2.14 -33.29 25.75
N GLY A 103 -2.48 -34.02 24.69
CA GLY A 103 -3.79 -33.99 24.05
C GLY A 103 -3.95 -32.93 22.96
N TYR A 104 -2.87 -32.29 22.51
CA TYR A 104 -2.93 -31.44 21.31
C TYR A 104 -3.11 -32.31 20.06
N LYS A 105 -3.86 -31.81 19.08
CA LYS A 105 -4.15 -32.55 17.85
C LYS A 105 -3.04 -32.37 16.81
N LEU A 106 -2.67 -33.47 16.15
CA LEU A 106 -1.62 -33.49 15.13
C LEU A 106 -1.85 -32.45 14.01
N GLU A 107 -3.10 -32.25 13.60
CA GLU A 107 -3.47 -31.25 12.58
C GLU A 107 -2.92 -29.86 12.91
N PHE A 108 -3.08 -29.39 14.15
CA PHE A 108 -2.63 -28.05 14.55
C PHE A 108 -1.11 -27.97 14.78
N LEU A 109 -0.47 -29.09 15.15
CA LEU A 109 0.99 -29.19 15.22
C LEU A 109 1.63 -29.04 13.84
N GLU A 110 1.01 -29.66 12.83
CA GLU A 110 1.42 -29.54 11.44
C GLU A 110 1.11 -28.14 10.87
N SER A 111 -0.09 -27.60 11.10
CA SER A 111 -0.48 -26.28 10.60
C SER A 111 0.38 -25.14 11.16
N THR A 112 0.88 -25.26 12.40
CA THR A 112 1.84 -24.28 12.97
C THR A 112 3.25 -24.42 12.38
N GLY A 113 3.51 -25.50 11.62
CA GLY A 113 4.80 -25.79 11.03
C GLY A 113 5.86 -26.22 12.05
N LEU A 114 5.47 -26.60 13.26
CA LEU A 114 6.38 -27.11 14.28
C LEU A 114 6.68 -28.60 14.09
N THR A 115 5.69 -29.33 13.57
CA THR A 115 5.78 -30.76 13.25
C THR A 115 5.69 -30.98 11.74
N ILE A 116 6.50 -31.89 11.23
CA ILE A 116 6.48 -32.38 9.85
C ILE A 116 5.88 -33.78 9.88
N VAL A 117 4.78 -34.00 9.16
CA VAL A 117 4.17 -35.32 8.98
C VAL A 117 4.72 -35.93 7.69
N ARG A 118 5.21 -37.17 7.77
CA ARG A 118 5.70 -37.93 6.62
C ARG A 118 4.56 -38.71 5.97
N GLU A 119 4.76 -39.12 4.72
CA GLU A 119 3.80 -39.95 3.97
C GLU A 119 3.44 -41.26 4.67
N ASP A 120 4.36 -41.81 5.47
CA ASP A 120 4.15 -43.03 6.27
C ASP A 120 3.48 -42.77 7.63
N GLY A 121 3.00 -41.55 7.88
CA GLY A 121 2.34 -41.14 9.12
C GLY A 121 3.29 -40.87 10.28
N ARG A 122 4.61 -41.03 10.11
CA ARG A 122 5.58 -40.67 11.17
C ARG A 122 5.74 -39.15 11.27
N THR A 123 5.84 -38.67 12.49
CA THR A 123 6.08 -37.26 12.80
C THR A 123 7.57 -36.97 13.01
N ALA A 124 8.00 -35.77 12.66
CA ALA A 124 9.32 -35.25 13.00
C ALA A 124 9.24 -33.77 13.36
N ASP A 125 9.99 -33.35 14.37
CA ASP A 125 10.09 -31.95 14.75
C ASP A 125 10.87 -31.17 13.68
N ARG A 126 10.36 -29.99 13.32
CA ARG A 126 11.03 -29.11 12.35
C ARG A 126 12.33 -28.54 12.90
N PHE A 127 12.32 -28.18 14.18
CA PHE A 127 13.47 -27.62 14.88
C PHE A 127 14.15 -28.72 15.68
N ARG A 128 15.42 -28.99 15.39
CA ARG A 128 16.22 -30.00 16.09
C ARG A 128 17.62 -29.48 16.38
N GLY A 129 18.08 -29.63 17.62
CA GLY A 129 19.40 -29.15 18.07
C GLY A 129 19.57 -27.65 17.90
N ARG A 130 18.50 -26.88 18.17
CA ARG A 130 18.46 -25.43 17.91
C ARG A 130 18.08 -24.65 19.15
N VAL A 131 18.74 -23.53 19.36
CA VAL A 131 18.22 -22.50 20.28
C VAL A 131 17.08 -21.75 19.60
N MET A 132 16.04 -21.48 20.37
CA MET A 132 14.74 -21.05 19.89
C MET A 132 14.46 -19.61 20.31
N PHE A 133 13.99 -18.82 19.35
CA PHE A 133 13.60 -17.42 19.47
C PHE A 133 12.11 -17.31 19.15
N PRO A 134 11.21 -17.20 20.15
CA PRO A 134 9.78 -17.05 19.90
C PRO A 134 9.49 -15.75 19.17
N ILE A 135 8.69 -15.81 18.12
CA ILE A 135 8.27 -14.63 17.34
C ILE A 135 6.85 -14.29 17.78
N GLN A 136 6.66 -13.08 18.29
CA GLN A 136 5.41 -12.62 18.87
C GLN A 136 4.72 -11.58 17.99
N SER A 137 3.39 -11.59 18.01
CA SER A 137 2.57 -10.53 17.45
C SER A 137 2.70 -9.24 18.26
N MET A 138 2.16 -8.14 17.74
CA MET A 138 2.03 -6.88 18.49
C MET A 138 1.26 -7.06 19.82
N SER A 139 0.35 -8.03 19.93
CA SER A 139 -0.41 -8.34 21.15
C SER A 139 0.32 -9.31 22.10
N GLY A 140 1.44 -9.90 21.69
CA GLY A 140 2.24 -10.82 22.50
C GLY A 140 1.95 -12.31 22.27
N ARG A 141 0.98 -12.64 21.41
CA ARG A 141 0.71 -14.04 21.01
C ARG A 141 1.90 -14.61 20.24
N VAL A 142 2.28 -15.84 20.54
CA VAL A 142 3.37 -16.54 19.84
C VAL A 142 2.85 -16.99 18.47
N LEU A 143 3.49 -16.51 17.40
CA LEU A 143 3.12 -16.80 16.02
C LEU A 143 3.95 -17.95 15.44
N GLY A 144 5.21 -18.03 15.84
CA GLY A 144 6.17 -18.99 15.31
C GLY A 144 7.53 -18.82 15.97
N PHE A 145 8.56 -19.41 15.38
CA PHE A 145 9.90 -19.44 15.98
C PHE A 145 11.00 -19.22 14.94
N GLY A 146 12.03 -18.50 15.35
CA GLY A 146 13.36 -18.58 14.75
C GLY A 146 14.19 -19.61 15.51
N GLY A 147 15.01 -20.38 14.81
CA GLY A 147 15.82 -21.45 15.37
C GLY A 147 17.25 -21.40 14.84
N ARG A 148 18.24 -21.22 15.73
CA ARG A 148 19.66 -21.20 15.35
C ARG A 148 20.32 -22.54 15.68
N ILE A 149 20.95 -23.15 14.69
CA ILE A 149 21.74 -24.36 14.90
C ILE A 149 23.06 -24.01 15.60
N LEU A 150 23.51 -24.87 16.50
CA LEU A 150 24.75 -24.67 17.25
C LEU A 150 25.92 -25.49 16.68
N THR A 151 25.64 -26.44 15.80
CA THR A 151 26.66 -27.25 15.11
C THR A 151 27.22 -26.53 13.89
N ASN A 152 28.49 -26.80 13.56
CA ASN A 152 29.22 -26.17 12.45
C ASN A 152 29.01 -26.87 11.09
N ASP A 153 27.85 -27.50 10.87
CA ASP A 153 27.57 -28.12 9.58
C ASP A 153 27.33 -27.05 8.51
N LYS A 154 28.31 -26.88 7.62
CA LYS A 154 28.26 -25.89 6.53
C LYS A 154 27.15 -26.15 5.52
N LYS A 155 26.52 -27.34 5.52
CA LYS A 155 25.42 -27.68 4.61
C LYS A 155 24.05 -27.21 5.11
N VAL A 156 23.94 -26.83 6.39
CA VAL A 156 22.66 -26.46 7.01
C VAL A 156 22.63 -24.95 7.27
N ALA A 157 21.50 -24.31 6.93
CA ALA A 157 21.31 -22.89 7.22
C ALA A 157 21.43 -22.61 8.73
N LYS A 158 22.24 -21.60 9.07
CA LYS A 158 22.53 -21.18 10.45
C LYS A 158 21.25 -20.83 11.22
N TYR A 159 20.35 -20.11 10.58
CA TYR A 159 19.02 -19.78 11.09
C TYR A 159 17.94 -20.45 10.24
N LEU A 160 16.87 -20.89 10.91
CA LEU A 160 15.67 -21.44 10.29
C LEU A 160 14.47 -20.77 10.95
N ASN A 161 13.52 -20.26 10.17
CA ASN A 161 12.27 -19.74 10.69
C ASN A 161 11.14 -20.74 10.46
N SER A 162 10.07 -20.64 11.25
CA SER A 162 8.80 -21.31 10.96
C SER A 162 8.39 -21.07 9.49
N PRO A 163 7.73 -22.03 8.83
CA PRO A 163 7.16 -21.82 7.50
C PRO A 163 6.00 -20.82 7.57
N GLU A 164 5.54 -20.33 6.42
CA GLU A 164 4.28 -19.56 6.37
C GLU A 164 3.12 -20.39 6.91
N SER A 165 2.21 -19.78 7.66
CA SER A 165 1.00 -20.40 8.21
C SER A 165 -0.09 -19.36 8.44
N ASP A 166 -1.30 -19.80 8.79
CA ASP A 166 -2.45 -18.90 9.06
C ASP A 166 -2.23 -17.91 10.21
N ILE A 167 -1.26 -18.17 11.09
CA ILE A 167 -0.90 -17.30 12.21
C ILE A 167 0.46 -16.62 12.03
N TYR A 168 1.27 -17.04 11.06
CA TYR A 168 2.63 -16.52 10.88
C TYR A 168 2.93 -16.24 9.42
N HIS A 169 3.08 -14.94 9.13
CA HIS A 169 3.54 -14.43 7.86
C HIS A 169 4.83 -13.65 8.04
N LYS A 170 5.94 -14.14 7.49
CA LYS A 170 7.28 -13.53 7.68
C LYS A 170 7.30 -12.08 7.23
N SER A 171 6.64 -11.79 6.10
CA SER A 171 6.53 -10.46 5.51
C SER A 171 5.68 -9.48 6.31
N LYS A 172 4.99 -9.92 7.38
CA LYS A 172 4.05 -9.09 8.16
C LYS A 172 4.35 -9.08 9.65
N VAL A 173 5.56 -9.46 10.05
CA VAL A 173 5.96 -9.47 11.46
C VAL A 173 7.41 -9.01 11.62
N LEU A 174 7.67 -8.31 12.72
CA LEU A 174 9.00 -7.87 13.13
C LEU A 174 9.31 -8.50 14.48
N TYR A 175 10.47 -9.14 14.61
CA TYR A 175 10.89 -9.66 15.90
C TYR A 175 11.18 -8.53 16.88
N GLY A 176 10.84 -8.75 18.16
CA GLY A 176 10.98 -7.75 19.21
C GLY A 176 9.85 -6.72 19.27
N ILE A 177 8.94 -6.67 18.28
CA ILE A 177 7.91 -5.62 18.21
C ILE A 177 7.01 -5.58 19.46
N TYR A 178 6.66 -6.74 20.02
CA TYR A 178 5.88 -6.83 21.26
C TYR A 178 6.56 -6.11 22.42
N HIS A 179 7.87 -6.32 22.57
CA HIS A 179 8.69 -5.70 23.62
C HIS A 179 8.97 -4.23 23.31
N ALA A 180 9.14 -3.87 22.04
CA ALA A 180 9.60 -2.55 21.63
C ALA A 180 8.48 -1.51 21.47
N LYS A 181 7.23 -1.91 21.22
CA LYS A 181 6.14 -1.01 20.81
C LYS A 181 5.94 0.23 21.70
N GLN A 182 6.06 0.07 23.02
CA GLN A 182 5.92 1.18 23.96
C GLN A 182 7.09 2.15 23.85
N SER A 183 8.32 1.61 23.83
CA SER A 183 9.55 2.39 23.72
C SER A 183 9.70 3.07 22.36
N ILE A 184 9.23 2.44 21.27
CA ILE A 184 9.18 3.05 19.94
C ILE A 184 8.30 4.30 19.94
N SER A 185 7.09 4.20 20.49
CA SER A 185 6.16 5.33 20.56
C SER A 185 6.67 6.43 21.50
N LYS A 186 7.22 6.05 22.67
CA LYS A 186 7.76 6.99 23.66
C LYS A 186 8.97 7.77 23.16
N ASN A 187 9.90 7.10 22.48
CA ASN A 187 11.15 7.71 22.02
C ASN A 187 11.02 8.31 20.60
N ASP A 188 9.85 8.17 19.98
CA ASP A 188 9.56 8.58 18.59
C ASP A 188 10.64 8.14 17.58
N ASN A 189 11.14 6.92 17.74
CA ASN A 189 12.13 6.32 16.85
C ASN A 189 12.09 4.80 16.96
N CYS A 190 12.21 4.11 15.83
CA CYS A 190 12.36 2.67 15.76
C CYS A 190 13.73 2.31 15.19
N TYR A 191 14.56 1.62 15.97
CA TYR A 191 15.81 1.06 15.47
C TYR A 191 15.54 -0.26 14.76
N LEU A 192 15.99 -0.37 13.51
CA LEU A 192 15.84 -1.58 12.70
C LEU A 192 17.20 -2.26 12.52
N VAL A 193 17.30 -3.51 12.99
CA VAL A 193 18.48 -4.38 12.85
C VAL A 193 18.12 -5.64 12.04
N GLU A 194 19.11 -6.46 11.68
CA GLU A 194 18.89 -7.64 10.85
C GLU A 194 18.46 -8.88 11.66
N GLY A 195 19.10 -9.10 12.81
CA GLY A 195 19.04 -10.37 13.53
C GLY A 195 18.30 -10.34 14.87
N TYR A 196 17.91 -11.54 15.32
CA TYR A 196 17.31 -11.76 16.64
C TYR A 196 18.22 -11.31 17.78
N THR A 197 19.51 -11.65 17.68
CA THR A 197 20.49 -11.41 18.75
C THR A 197 20.75 -9.93 18.94
N ASP A 198 20.75 -9.16 17.86
CA ASP A 198 20.92 -7.70 17.89
C ASP A 198 19.80 -7.05 18.71
N VAL A 199 18.54 -7.41 18.42
CA VAL A 199 17.38 -6.93 19.17
C VAL A 199 17.51 -7.24 20.66
N ILE A 200 17.77 -8.51 21.00
CA ILE A 200 17.86 -8.94 22.40
C ILE A 200 18.98 -8.19 23.12
N GLN A 201 20.12 -8.01 22.44
CA GLN A 201 21.31 -7.42 23.03
C GLN A 201 21.16 -5.93 23.29
N PHE A 202 20.53 -5.18 22.36
CA PHE A 202 20.17 -3.78 22.58
C PHE A 202 19.15 -3.62 23.71
N HIS A 203 18.12 -4.46 23.74
CA HIS A 203 17.13 -4.44 24.83
C HIS A 203 17.79 -4.71 26.18
N GLN A 204 18.71 -5.67 26.25
CA GLN A 204 19.47 -5.93 27.48
C GLN A 204 20.36 -4.75 27.86
N ALA A 205 20.91 -4.02 26.90
CA ALA A 205 21.71 -2.83 27.13
C ALA A 205 20.87 -1.58 27.48
N GLY A 206 19.53 -1.68 27.48
CA GLY A 206 18.59 -0.61 27.83
C GLY A 206 18.01 0.17 26.65
N ILE A 207 18.40 -0.17 25.42
CA ILE A 207 17.80 0.40 24.20
C ILE A 207 16.66 -0.53 23.76
N GLU A 208 15.43 -0.20 24.14
CA GLU A 208 14.29 -1.10 23.98
C GLU A 208 13.43 -0.83 22.74
N ASN A 209 13.69 0.23 21.98
CA ASN A 209 12.96 0.57 20.76
C ASN A 209 13.58 -0.08 19.50
N VAL A 210 14.01 -1.34 19.60
CA VAL A 210 14.70 -2.08 18.52
C VAL A 210 13.87 -3.27 18.04
N VAL A 211 13.83 -3.47 16.72
CA VAL A 211 13.12 -4.58 16.04
C VAL A 211 13.95 -5.15 14.87
N ALA A 212 13.63 -6.37 14.41
CA ALA A 212 14.32 -7.00 13.28
C ALA A 212 13.39 -7.65 12.26
N SER A 213 13.77 -7.57 10.98
CA SER A 213 13.12 -8.34 9.89
C SER A 213 13.41 -9.84 9.96
N SER A 214 14.41 -10.26 10.75
CA SER A 214 14.60 -11.64 11.18
C SER A 214 14.95 -12.62 10.07
N GLY A 215 15.91 -12.25 9.22
CA GLY A 215 16.40 -13.10 8.15
C GLY A 215 15.53 -13.10 6.89
N THR A 216 14.66 -12.10 6.73
CA THR A 216 14.01 -11.76 5.46
C THR A 216 14.40 -10.36 5.02
N ALA A 217 14.30 -10.10 3.71
CA ALA A 217 14.32 -8.74 3.21
C ALA A 217 13.18 -7.93 3.88
N LEU A 218 13.46 -6.66 4.19
CA LEU A 218 12.46 -5.74 4.73
C LEU A 218 11.30 -5.60 3.73
N THR A 219 10.07 -5.61 4.23
CA THR A 219 8.86 -5.51 3.40
C THR A 219 8.05 -4.23 3.70
N PRO A 220 7.21 -3.76 2.75
CA PRO A 220 6.29 -2.66 2.99
C PRO A 220 5.35 -2.90 4.18
N ASP A 221 4.84 -4.13 4.34
CA ASP A 221 3.94 -4.45 5.46
C ASP A 221 4.64 -4.37 6.83
N GLN A 222 5.91 -4.77 6.92
CA GLN A 222 6.72 -4.57 8.13
C GLN A 222 6.94 -3.08 8.42
N ILE A 223 7.21 -2.27 7.39
CA ILE A 223 7.39 -0.83 7.53
C ILE A 223 6.08 -0.18 8.01
N ARG A 224 4.93 -0.57 7.45
CA ARG A 224 3.61 -0.11 7.90
C ARG A 224 3.32 -0.47 9.35
N LEU A 225 3.81 -1.60 9.86
CA LEU A 225 3.68 -1.93 11.28
C LEU A 225 4.44 -0.92 12.16
N ILE A 226 5.63 -0.49 11.74
CA ILE A 226 6.40 0.54 12.44
C ILE A 226 5.71 1.90 12.30
N ASN A 227 5.19 2.21 11.12
CA ASN A 227 4.49 3.47 10.79
C ASN A 227 3.28 3.75 11.71
N ARG A 228 2.65 2.69 12.25
CA ARG A 228 1.58 2.81 13.25
C ARG A 228 2.05 3.31 14.62
N LEU A 229 3.35 3.23 14.90
CA LEU A 229 3.95 3.55 16.20
C LEU A 229 4.79 4.84 16.17
N THR A 230 5.49 5.10 15.06
CA THR A 230 6.32 6.30 14.85
C THR A 230 6.50 6.55 13.34
N LYS A 231 6.85 7.78 12.96
CA LYS A 231 7.27 8.14 11.60
C LYS A 231 8.78 7.99 11.37
N ASN A 232 9.57 7.75 12.41
CA ASN A 232 11.03 7.76 12.32
C ASN A 232 11.60 6.34 12.47
N ILE A 233 12.39 5.92 11.48
CA ILE A 233 13.15 4.68 11.50
C ILE A 233 14.64 5.02 11.44
N THR A 234 15.42 4.45 12.34
CA THR A 234 16.89 4.48 12.25
C THR A 234 17.39 3.08 11.95
N VAL A 235 17.92 2.87 10.75
CA VAL A 235 18.47 1.57 10.36
C VAL A 235 19.89 1.43 10.90
N LEU A 236 20.15 0.34 11.61
CA LEU A 236 21.42 0.01 12.23
C LEU A 236 22.12 -1.05 11.37
N PHE A 237 23.22 -0.68 10.72
CA PHE A 237 23.92 -1.57 9.78
C PHE A 237 25.20 -2.16 10.36
N ASP A 238 25.43 -3.42 10.03
CA ASP A 238 26.71 -4.08 10.17
C ASP A 238 27.78 -3.29 9.41
N GLY A 239 28.98 -3.17 9.97
CA GLY A 239 30.07 -2.38 9.39
C GLY A 239 30.70 -2.95 8.11
N ASP A 240 30.02 -3.85 7.39
CA ASP A 240 30.52 -4.55 6.20
C ASP A 240 29.90 -4.04 4.88
N ALA A 241 30.60 -4.31 3.77
CA ALA A 241 30.21 -3.84 2.43
C ALA A 241 28.99 -4.59 1.83
N ALA A 242 28.60 -5.71 2.41
CA ALA A 242 27.45 -6.49 1.96
C ALA A 242 26.15 -5.93 2.56
N GLY A 243 26.16 -5.65 3.86
CA GLY A 243 25.10 -4.95 4.60
C GLY A 243 24.80 -3.61 3.94
N LEU A 244 25.83 -2.78 3.70
CA LEU A 244 25.72 -1.46 3.08
C LEU A 244 24.95 -1.42 1.74
N ARG A 245 25.00 -2.47 0.91
CA ARG A 245 24.25 -2.52 -0.35
C ARG A 245 22.82 -3.03 -0.18
N ALA A 246 22.60 -3.94 0.76
CA ALA A 246 21.25 -4.37 1.15
C ALA A 246 20.46 -3.21 1.78
N SER A 247 21.16 -2.35 2.54
CA SER A 247 20.67 -1.11 3.16
C SER A 247 19.95 -0.18 2.20
N VAL A 248 20.52 0.06 1.03
CA VAL A 248 20.01 1.07 0.08
C VAL A 248 18.59 0.75 -0.36
N ARG A 249 18.30 -0.54 -0.62
CA ARG A 249 16.94 -0.97 -0.98
C ARG A 249 15.97 -0.84 0.19
N GLY A 250 16.43 -1.11 1.41
CA GLY A 250 15.62 -0.93 2.61
C GLY A 250 15.24 0.55 2.84
N ILE A 251 16.20 1.45 2.62
CA ILE A 251 15.98 2.91 2.71
C ILE A 251 14.89 3.35 1.74
N ASP A 252 14.98 2.94 0.47
CA ASP A 252 14.00 3.34 -0.55
C ASP A 252 12.59 2.86 -0.19
N LEU A 253 12.44 1.61 0.29
CA LEU A 253 11.15 1.09 0.74
C LEU A 253 10.57 1.88 1.93
N ILE A 254 11.42 2.33 2.86
CA ILE A 254 10.99 3.13 4.01
C ILE A 254 10.50 4.51 3.54
N LEU A 255 11.22 5.13 2.59
CA LEU A 255 10.84 6.40 1.99
C LEU A 255 9.53 6.29 1.18
N GLU A 256 9.33 5.21 0.43
CA GLU A 256 8.10 4.92 -0.33
C GLU A 256 6.86 4.88 0.57
N GLU A 257 6.99 4.36 1.80
CA GLU A 257 5.90 4.32 2.80
C GLU A 257 5.72 5.65 3.56
N GLY A 258 6.40 6.72 3.12
CA GLY A 258 6.28 8.07 3.67
C GLY A 258 6.83 8.20 5.09
N MET A 259 7.90 7.47 5.40
CA MET A 259 8.58 7.50 6.69
C MET A 259 9.92 8.22 6.60
N ASN A 260 10.36 8.77 7.74
CA ASN A 260 11.67 9.38 7.88
C ASN A 260 12.70 8.30 8.19
N VAL A 261 13.82 8.28 7.46
CA VAL A 261 14.86 7.26 7.64
C VAL A 261 16.21 7.89 7.93
N LYS A 262 16.80 7.47 9.05
CA LYS A 262 18.20 7.68 9.39
C LYS A 262 18.97 6.37 9.29
N VAL A 263 20.27 6.49 9.16
CA VAL A 263 21.22 5.39 9.07
C VAL A 263 22.31 5.59 10.10
N CYS A 264 22.56 4.56 10.91
CA CYS A 264 23.70 4.51 11.81
C CYS A 264 24.59 3.32 11.47
N THR A 265 25.86 3.59 11.23
CA THR A 265 26.90 2.58 10.98
C THR A 265 27.77 2.40 12.21
N PHE A 266 28.26 1.17 12.42
CA PHE A 266 29.21 0.87 13.50
C PHE A 266 30.66 0.88 13.01
N PRO A 267 31.65 0.98 13.92
CA PRO A 267 33.07 0.87 13.57
C PRO A 267 33.39 -0.45 12.88
N ALA A 268 34.46 -0.47 12.09
CA ALA A 268 34.85 -1.66 11.34
C ALA A 268 35.07 -2.86 12.27
N GLY A 269 34.39 -3.98 11.95
CA GLY A 269 34.46 -5.21 12.74
C GLY A 269 33.50 -5.27 13.94
N GLU A 270 32.70 -4.23 14.17
CA GLU A 270 31.57 -4.27 15.10
C GLU A 270 30.25 -4.46 14.32
N ASP A 271 29.35 -5.23 14.93
CA ASP A 271 27.94 -5.37 14.56
C ASP A 271 27.07 -4.85 15.73
N PRO A 272 25.76 -4.68 15.54
CA PRO A 272 24.87 -4.23 16.61
C PRO A 272 25.02 -5.07 17.90
N ASP A 273 25.01 -6.41 17.83
CA ASP A 273 25.21 -7.30 18.99
C ASP A 273 26.52 -6.98 19.75
N SER A 274 27.66 -7.06 19.07
CA SER A 274 28.98 -6.86 19.69
C SER A 274 29.20 -5.44 20.21
N PHE A 275 28.67 -4.43 19.51
CA PHE A 275 28.75 -3.04 19.96
C PHE A 275 27.95 -2.83 21.24
N ALA A 276 26.72 -3.34 21.30
CA ALA A 276 25.85 -3.25 22.48
C ALA A 276 26.38 -4.01 23.70
N ARG A 277 27.19 -5.08 23.50
CA ARG A 277 27.84 -5.79 24.61
C ARG A 277 29.01 -5.04 25.23
N LYS A 278 29.75 -4.28 24.42
CA LYS A 278 31.01 -3.65 24.84
C LYS A 278 30.81 -2.29 25.49
N HIS A 279 29.67 -1.64 25.25
CA HIS A 279 29.43 -0.26 25.68
C HIS A 279 28.26 -0.17 26.67
N PRO A 280 28.38 0.67 27.71
CA PRO A 280 27.27 0.95 28.61
C PRO A 280 26.16 1.74 27.92
N TYR A 281 24.97 1.75 28.52
CA TYR A 281 23.78 2.44 28.00
C TYR A 281 24.04 3.90 27.57
N GLN A 282 24.73 4.68 28.40
CA GLN A 282 24.97 6.10 28.12
C GLN A 282 25.83 6.30 26.86
N ASP A 283 26.86 5.47 26.68
CA ASP A 283 27.74 5.52 25.51
C ASP A 283 27.00 5.06 24.25
N LEU A 284 26.10 4.08 24.37
CA LEU A 284 25.24 3.63 23.26
C LEU A 284 24.33 4.76 22.78
N VAL A 285 23.62 5.42 23.70
CA VAL A 285 22.73 6.55 23.36
C VAL A 285 23.54 7.67 22.70
N ALA A 286 24.65 8.09 23.32
CA ALA A 286 25.49 9.14 22.78
C ALA A 286 26.05 8.79 21.39
N TYR A 287 26.44 7.53 21.18
CA TYR A 287 26.93 7.06 19.89
C TYR A 287 25.83 7.09 18.82
N LEU A 288 24.64 6.54 19.12
CA LEU A 288 23.52 6.50 18.18
C LEU A 288 23.07 7.92 17.79
N ASP A 289 22.98 8.83 18.75
CA ASP A 289 22.57 10.21 18.50
C ASP A 289 23.59 10.98 17.65
N ALA A 290 24.89 10.75 17.88
CA ALA A 290 25.96 11.43 17.16
C ALA A 290 26.22 10.85 15.75
N ASN A 291 25.95 9.56 15.54
CA ASN A 291 26.32 8.85 14.30
C ASN A 291 25.14 8.50 13.40
N ALA A 292 23.89 8.67 13.85
CA ALA A 292 22.73 8.54 12.99
C ALA A 292 22.63 9.71 12.00
N LYS A 293 22.84 9.41 10.72
CA LYS A 293 22.81 10.37 9.62
C LYS A 293 21.53 10.22 8.82
N ASP A 294 21.05 11.32 8.26
CA ASP A 294 20.01 11.25 7.24
C ASP A 294 20.47 10.44 6.02
N PHE A 295 19.54 9.83 5.28
CA PHE A 295 19.87 8.99 4.13
C PHE A 295 20.65 9.73 3.02
N ILE A 296 20.41 11.04 2.83
CA ILE A 296 21.15 11.87 1.87
C ILE A 296 22.60 11.99 2.32
N GLN A 297 22.82 12.37 3.57
CA GLN A 297 24.16 12.51 4.15
C GLN A 297 24.90 11.17 4.14
N PHE A 298 24.20 10.09 4.44
CA PHE A 298 24.75 8.74 4.43
C PHE A 298 25.21 8.34 3.01
N LYS A 299 24.33 8.44 2.00
CA LYS A 299 24.67 8.13 0.60
C LYS A 299 25.81 9.01 0.07
N ALA A 300 25.81 10.29 0.40
CA ALA A 300 26.89 11.21 0.04
C ALA A 300 28.23 10.79 0.69
N SER A 301 28.21 10.40 1.97
CA SER A 301 29.43 9.95 2.68
C SER A 301 30.00 8.64 2.12
N LEU A 302 29.13 7.73 1.65
CA LEU A 302 29.55 6.50 0.99
C LEU A 302 30.25 6.80 -0.35
N LEU A 303 29.70 7.71 -1.15
CA LEU A 303 30.34 8.16 -2.39
C LEU A 303 31.71 8.79 -2.14
N MET A 304 31.84 9.72 -1.19
CA MET A 304 33.12 10.39 -0.91
C MET A 304 34.24 9.37 -0.62
N LYS A 305 33.88 8.20 -0.07
CA LYS A 305 34.81 7.11 0.22
C LYS A 305 35.09 6.20 -0.99
N GLU A 306 34.12 5.97 -1.88
CA GLU A 306 34.24 5.05 -3.03
C GLU A 306 34.70 5.72 -4.34
N ALA A 307 34.44 7.02 -4.48
CA ALA A 307 34.66 7.74 -5.72
C ALA A 307 36.09 8.25 -5.90
N ASP A 308 36.80 8.59 -4.82
CA ASP A 308 38.15 9.18 -4.88
C ASP A 308 38.25 10.30 -5.95
N ASN A 309 37.24 11.18 -5.97
CA ASN A 309 37.04 12.25 -6.97
C ASN A 309 36.75 11.84 -8.43
N ASP A 310 36.35 10.59 -8.71
CA ASP A 310 35.86 10.17 -10.03
C ASP A 310 34.53 10.86 -10.39
N PRO A 311 34.50 11.72 -11.44
CA PRO A 311 33.29 12.43 -11.84
C PRO A 311 32.14 11.51 -12.29
N VAL A 312 32.45 10.35 -12.87
CA VAL A 312 31.45 9.40 -13.38
C VAL A 312 30.72 8.75 -12.22
N LYS A 313 31.46 8.32 -11.20
CA LYS A 313 30.88 7.78 -9.97
C LYS A 313 30.06 8.83 -9.22
N LYS A 314 30.57 10.07 -9.13
CA LYS A 314 29.82 11.19 -8.53
C LYS A 314 28.47 11.39 -9.22
N ALA A 315 28.44 11.42 -10.54
CA ALA A 315 27.19 11.55 -11.31
C ALA A 315 26.25 10.36 -11.09
N GLY A 316 26.78 9.13 -10.97
CA GLY A 316 26.01 7.94 -10.64
C GLY A 316 25.25 8.07 -9.33
N THR A 317 25.95 8.39 -8.24
CA THR A 317 25.31 8.50 -6.92
C THR A 317 24.34 9.66 -6.81
N ILE A 318 24.60 10.78 -7.49
CA ILE A 318 23.62 11.88 -7.56
C ILE A 318 22.30 11.35 -8.15
N ARG A 319 22.35 10.58 -9.24
CA ARG A 319 21.14 9.96 -9.79
C ARG A 319 20.49 9.01 -8.79
N ASP A 320 21.26 8.16 -8.12
CA ASP A 320 20.73 7.22 -7.13
C ASP A 320 20.07 7.95 -5.93
N MET A 321 20.60 9.10 -5.51
CA MET A 321 20.01 9.95 -4.48
C MET A 321 18.71 10.58 -4.96
N VAL A 322 18.68 11.14 -6.17
CA VAL A 322 17.45 11.71 -6.76
C VAL A 322 16.38 10.63 -6.96
N THR A 323 16.77 9.40 -7.33
CA THR A 323 15.87 8.25 -7.39
C THR A 323 15.27 7.92 -6.02
N SER A 324 16.04 7.96 -4.94
CA SER A 324 15.47 7.80 -3.59
C SER A 324 14.54 8.93 -3.20
N ILE A 325 14.89 10.17 -3.53
CA ILE A 325 14.04 11.33 -3.25
C ILE A 325 12.71 11.19 -4.02
N SER A 326 12.74 10.68 -5.26
CA SER A 326 11.52 10.52 -6.08
C SER A 326 10.50 9.57 -5.46
N LYS A 327 10.95 8.65 -4.59
CA LYS A 327 10.11 7.69 -3.86
C LYS A 327 9.29 8.32 -2.74
N ILE A 328 9.71 9.48 -2.22
CA ILE A 328 9.03 10.14 -1.12
C ILE A 328 7.65 10.64 -1.61
N PRO A 329 6.54 10.22 -0.97
CA PRO A 329 5.20 10.65 -1.39
C PRO A 329 4.96 12.15 -1.22
N ASP A 330 5.47 12.72 -0.11
CA ASP A 330 5.26 14.12 0.23
C ASP A 330 6.11 15.07 -0.64
N ARG A 331 5.44 15.98 -1.34
CA ARG A 331 6.08 16.91 -2.28
C ARG A 331 6.97 17.94 -1.59
N ILE A 332 6.58 18.42 -0.42
CA ILE A 332 7.33 19.45 0.31
C ILE A 332 8.63 18.83 0.85
N GLN A 333 8.54 17.63 1.41
CA GLN A 333 9.67 16.87 1.89
C GLN A 333 10.65 16.54 0.77
N ARG A 334 10.16 16.19 -0.43
CA ARG A 334 11.02 16.03 -1.62
C ARG A 334 11.80 17.29 -1.95
N GLU A 335 11.13 18.44 -1.98
CA GLU A 335 11.77 19.72 -2.29
C GLU A 335 12.91 20.04 -1.31
N ILE A 336 12.66 19.86 -0.01
CA ILE A 336 13.66 20.07 1.03
C ILE A 336 14.86 19.12 0.85
N TYR A 337 14.62 17.85 0.53
CA TYR A 337 15.72 16.91 0.28
C TYR A 337 16.50 17.20 -1.00
N ILE A 338 15.86 17.77 -2.04
CA ILE A 338 16.56 18.24 -3.24
C ILE A 338 17.50 19.40 -2.89
N GLN A 339 17.05 20.36 -2.10
CA GLN A 339 17.87 21.48 -1.62
C GLN A 339 19.08 20.98 -0.81
N GLU A 340 18.86 20.04 0.10
CA GLU A 340 19.93 19.42 0.89
C GLU A 340 20.92 18.64 0.02
N CYS A 341 20.43 17.89 -0.98
CA CYS A 341 21.26 17.17 -1.94
C CYS A 341 22.12 18.14 -2.77
N SER A 342 21.55 19.24 -3.26
CA SER A 342 22.27 20.31 -3.99
C SER A 342 23.42 20.86 -3.15
N ARG A 343 23.15 21.20 -1.89
CA ARG A 343 24.13 21.75 -0.95
C ARG A 343 25.28 20.78 -0.64
N ILE A 344 24.98 19.50 -0.41
CA ILE A 344 25.98 18.50 -0.04
C ILE A 344 26.84 18.09 -1.25
N MET A 345 26.22 17.99 -2.43
CA MET A 345 26.87 17.49 -3.64
C MET A 345 27.53 18.57 -4.49
N ASP A 346 27.31 19.84 -4.14
CA ASP A 346 27.78 21.03 -4.87
C ASP A 346 27.35 20.97 -6.35
N ILE A 347 26.04 20.91 -6.56
CA ILE A 347 25.40 20.84 -7.88
C ILE A 347 24.17 21.74 -7.91
N SER A 348 23.88 22.34 -9.06
CA SER A 348 22.71 23.21 -9.23
C SER A 348 21.40 22.46 -8.94
N GLU A 349 20.53 23.11 -8.16
CA GLU A 349 19.18 22.63 -7.84
C GLU A 349 18.34 22.38 -9.10
N ASP A 350 18.46 23.25 -10.11
CA ASP A 350 17.75 23.13 -11.40
C ASP A 350 18.09 21.81 -12.12
N ILE A 351 19.34 21.35 -12.00
CA ILE A 351 19.80 20.08 -12.60
C ILE A 351 19.19 18.89 -11.85
N LEU A 352 19.08 18.98 -10.53
CA LEU A 352 18.45 17.92 -9.72
C LEU A 352 16.94 17.86 -9.98
N GLN A 353 16.26 19.01 -10.04
CA GLN A 353 14.83 19.07 -10.35
C GLN A 353 14.52 18.54 -11.76
N SER A 354 15.31 18.91 -12.76
CA SER A 354 15.14 18.37 -14.12
C SER A 354 15.39 16.86 -14.19
N THR A 355 16.38 16.34 -13.45
CA THR A 355 16.62 14.90 -13.33
C THR A 355 15.45 14.20 -12.65
N LEU A 356 14.89 14.79 -11.59
CA LEU A 356 13.71 14.27 -10.90
C LEU A 356 12.50 14.20 -11.84
N ALA A 357 12.26 15.23 -12.65
CA ALA A 357 11.19 15.26 -13.65
C ALA A 357 11.37 14.18 -14.73
N GLN A 358 12.61 13.94 -15.20
CA GLN A 358 12.91 12.87 -16.15
C GLN A 358 12.63 11.47 -15.57
N ILE A 359 12.95 11.25 -14.28
CA ILE A 359 12.64 9.98 -13.60
C ILE A 359 11.12 9.75 -13.58
N TYR A 360 10.32 10.76 -13.26
CA TYR A 360 8.85 10.63 -13.29
C TYR A 360 8.32 10.30 -14.68
N GLN A 361 8.80 10.99 -15.72
CA GLN A 361 8.39 10.67 -17.10
C GLN A 361 8.79 9.25 -17.51
N LYS A 362 9.98 8.81 -17.09
CA LYS A 362 10.46 7.46 -17.35
C LYS A 362 9.61 6.41 -16.63
N ASP A 363 9.31 6.59 -15.36
CA ASP A 363 8.47 5.67 -14.57
C ASP A 363 7.07 5.53 -15.17
N ILE A 364 6.47 6.63 -15.65
CA ILE A 364 5.20 6.61 -16.39
C ILE A 364 5.35 5.79 -17.70
N SER A 365 6.44 5.98 -18.44
CA SER A 365 6.70 5.25 -19.69
C SER A 365 6.99 3.76 -19.47
N ASP A 366 7.70 3.42 -18.40
CA ASP A 366 8.12 2.07 -18.06
C ASP A 366 6.97 1.29 -17.41
N ALA A 367 6.10 1.93 -16.62
CA ALA A 367 4.81 1.35 -16.21
C ALA A 367 3.96 0.99 -17.44
N GLY A 368 3.89 1.87 -18.43
CA GLY A 368 3.22 1.61 -19.71
C GLY A 368 3.87 0.49 -20.55
N LYS A 369 5.18 0.26 -20.43
CA LYS A 369 5.91 -0.85 -21.11
C LYS A 369 5.80 -2.17 -20.35
N LYS A 370 5.86 -2.15 -19.02
CA LYS A 370 5.73 -3.33 -18.15
C LYS A 370 4.32 -3.91 -18.27
N MET A 371 3.30 -3.06 -18.35
CA MET A 371 1.94 -3.46 -18.75
C MET A 371 1.89 -4.16 -20.13
N LYS A 372 2.71 -3.73 -21.11
CA LYS A 372 2.82 -4.40 -22.43
C LYS A 372 3.68 -5.67 -22.41
N GLN A 373 4.56 -5.85 -21.43
CA GLN A 373 5.51 -6.95 -21.32
C GLN A 373 4.95 -8.11 -20.47
N ASP A 374 4.22 -7.80 -19.39
CA ASP A 374 3.40 -8.75 -18.63
C ASP A 374 2.27 -9.33 -19.51
N GLN A 375 1.83 -8.60 -20.55
CA GLN A 375 0.96 -9.10 -21.61
C GLN A 375 1.66 -10.10 -22.56
N LYS A 376 2.99 -10.07 -22.68
CA LYS A 376 3.78 -10.98 -23.52
C LYS A 376 4.24 -12.24 -22.78
N GLU A 377 4.67 -12.15 -21.51
CA GLU A 377 5.19 -13.32 -20.78
C GLU A 377 4.12 -14.34 -20.38
N LYS A 378 2.84 -13.97 -20.31
CA LYS A 378 1.73 -14.91 -20.10
C LYS A 378 1.36 -15.78 -21.33
N THR A 379 2.15 -15.76 -22.42
CA THR A 379 1.81 -16.46 -23.69
C THR A 379 2.43 -17.84 -23.91
N PHE A 380 3.14 -18.44 -22.96
CA PHE A 380 3.66 -19.81 -23.14
C PHE A 380 3.55 -20.69 -21.90
N GLU A 381 2.41 -21.38 -21.77
CA GLU A 381 2.37 -22.77 -21.27
C GLU A 381 1.12 -23.46 -21.83
N VAL A 382 1.34 -24.55 -22.58
CA VAL A 382 0.31 -25.27 -23.33
C VAL A 382 -0.22 -26.42 -22.48
N VAL A 383 -1.46 -26.30 -21.98
CA VAL A 383 -2.31 -27.45 -21.61
C VAL A 383 -3.73 -27.19 -22.12
N ARG A 384 -4.24 -28.17 -22.87
CA ARG A 384 -5.49 -28.14 -23.64
C ARG A 384 -6.72 -28.28 -22.73
N GLY A 385 -7.76 -27.48 -23.00
CA GLY A 385 -9.12 -27.70 -22.52
C GLY A 385 -9.91 -26.40 -22.34
N ASP A 386 -10.59 -26.00 -23.42
CA ASP A 386 -11.68 -25.01 -23.58
C ASP A 386 -11.52 -23.56 -23.07
N ALA A 387 -11.85 -22.64 -23.98
CA ALA A 387 -11.51 -21.22 -23.98
C ALA A 387 -11.99 -20.42 -22.76
N PRO A 388 -11.20 -19.41 -22.35
CA PRO A 388 -11.79 -18.13 -21.94
C PRO A 388 -11.09 -16.90 -22.54
N GLU A 389 -11.92 -16.15 -23.26
CA GLU A 389 -12.04 -14.69 -23.45
C GLU A 389 -10.84 -13.74 -23.25
N THR A 390 -10.61 -12.96 -24.31
CA THR A 390 -9.71 -11.80 -24.41
C THR A 390 -10.23 -10.60 -23.60
N LEU A 391 -9.39 -10.01 -22.73
CA LEU A 391 -9.69 -8.72 -22.09
C LEU A 391 -9.42 -7.56 -23.07
N GLU A 392 -10.49 -6.88 -23.49
CA GLU A 392 -10.48 -5.72 -24.39
C GLU A 392 -9.96 -4.45 -23.71
N LYS A 393 -9.32 -3.55 -24.47
CA LYS A 393 -8.97 -2.20 -24.00
C LYS A 393 -10.26 -1.44 -23.69
N ILE A 394 -10.37 -0.88 -22.49
CA ILE A 394 -11.48 0.01 -22.12
C ILE A 394 -11.35 1.31 -22.92
N ASP A 395 -12.35 1.60 -23.75
CA ASP A 395 -12.47 2.86 -24.48
C ASP A 395 -13.12 3.93 -23.57
N VAL A 396 -12.35 4.96 -23.22
CA VAL A 396 -12.80 6.02 -22.30
C VAL A 396 -13.98 6.81 -22.89
N LEU A 397 -14.02 7.02 -24.21
CA LEU A 397 -15.14 7.71 -24.83
C LEU A 397 -16.39 6.84 -24.80
N TYR A 398 -16.24 5.54 -25.08
CA TYR A 398 -17.32 4.56 -24.97
C TYR A 398 -17.96 4.58 -23.57
N GLU A 399 -17.18 4.55 -22.50
CA GLU A 399 -17.69 4.59 -21.13
C GLU A 399 -18.42 5.91 -20.81
N LEU A 400 -17.92 7.05 -21.29
CA LEU A 400 -18.56 8.35 -21.07
C LEU A 400 -19.88 8.47 -21.84
N GLU A 401 -19.93 7.99 -23.09
CA GLU A 401 -21.16 7.97 -23.87
C GLU A 401 -22.18 6.97 -23.30
N ARG A 402 -21.71 5.82 -22.81
CA ARG A 402 -22.55 4.84 -22.11
C ARG A 402 -23.19 5.44 -20.86
N LYS A 403 -22.45 6.26 -20.10
CA LYS A 403 -23.00 7.00 -18.95
C LYS A 403 -24.08 8.03 -19.34
N ILE A 404 -23.97 8.67 -20.50
CA ILE A 404 -25.05 9.56 -20.98
C ILE A 404 -26.32 8.76 -21.25
N ILE A 405 -26.21 7.59 -21.87
CA ILE A 405 -27.36 6.71 -22.11
C ILE A 405 -27.96 6.22 -20.78
N GLU A 406 -27.12 5.82 -19.83
CA GLU A 406 -27.53 5.44 -18.47
C GLU A 406 -28.31 6.57 -17.77
N ILE A 407 -27.79 7.79 -17.81
CA ILE A 407 -28.45 8.97 -17.23
C ILE A 407 -29.83 9.20 -17.83
N LEU A 408 -29.96 9.07 -19.15
CA LEU A 408 -31.22 9.27 -19.86
C LEU A 408 -32.25 8.18 -19.52
N LEU A 409 -31.80 6.93 -19.39
CA LEU A 409 -32.67 5.79 -19.04
C LEU A 409 -33.16 5.86 -17.58
N LEU A 410 -32.27 6.16 -16.64
CA LEU A 410 -32.56 6.12 -15.21
C LEU A 410 -33.22 7.42 -14.70
N TYR A 411 -32.75 8.56 -15.21
CA TYR A 411 -33.09 9.87 -14.67
C TYR A 411 -33.74 10.81 -15.69
N GLY A 412 -33.89 10.43 -16.96
CA GLY A 412 -34.33 11.33 -18.03
C GLY A 412 -35.60 12.12 -17.73
N ASN A 413 -36.64 11.49 -17.16
CA ASN A 413 -37.90 12.16 -16.82
C ASN A 413 -37.87 12.94 -15.49
N LYS A 414 -36.78 12.88 -14.73
CA LYS A 414 -36.67 13.57 -13.44
C LYS A 414 -36.35 15.05 -13.67
N GLU A 415 -36.95 15.90 -12.85
CA GLU A 415 -36.57 17.32 -12.77
C GLU A 415 -35.40 17.46 -11.81
N ALA A 416 -34.41 18.27 -12.21
CA ALA A 416 -33.27 18.63 -11.38
C ALA A 416 -32.90 20.11 -11.61
N GLU A 417 -32.34 20.73 -10.58
CA GLU A 417 -31.85 22.10 -10.63
C GLU A 417 -30.48 22.11 -11.34
N PHE A 418 -30.34 22.94 -12.37
CA PHE A 418 -29.11 23.16 -13.12
C PHE A 418 -28.71 24.63 -13.09
N GLU A 419 -27.41 24.87 -13.19
CA GLU A 419 -26.84 26.21 -13.24
C GLU A 419 -26.56 26.62 -14.69
N ASP A 420 -27.20 27.70 -15.13
CA ASP A 420 -26.96 28.34 -16.42
C ASP A 420 -26.18 29.64 -16.21
N VAL A 421 -25.11 29.81 -16.98
CA VAL A 421 -24.33 31.05 -17.00
C VAL A 421 -24.81 31.88 -18.18
N LEU A 422 -25.41 33.03 -17.90
CA LEU A 422 -25.95 33.95 -18.90
C LEU A 422 -25.19 35.27 -18.87
N LEU A 423 -24.96 35.84 -20.04
CA LEU A 423 -24.43 37.20 -20.18
C LEU A 423 -25.60 38.19 -20.16
N LYS A 424 -25.71 39.00 -19.09
CA LYS A 424 -26.74 40.05 -18.96
C LYS A 424 -26.09 41.42 -18.81
N ALA A 425 -26.69 42.43 -19.44
CA ALA A 425 -26.29 43.81 -19.21
C ALA A 425 -26.72 44.22 -17.79
N ASN A 426 -25.77 44.70 -16.97
CA ASN A 426 -26.08 45.32 -15.69
C ASN A 426 -26.80 46.67 -15.90
N ASP A 427 -27.25 47.30 -14.82
CA ASP A 427 -27.98 48.59 -14.87
C ASP A 427 -27.17 49.74 -15.52
N GLU A 428 -25.86 49.54 -15.75
CA GLU A 428 -24.93 50.47 -16.39
C GLU A 428 -24.62 50.12 -17.87
N GLY A 429 -25.21 49.04 -18.39
CA GLY A 429 -25.06 48.59 -19.77
C GLY A 429 -23.84 47.69 -20.03
N GLU A 430 -23.10 47.28 -19.00
CA GLU A 430 -21.96 46.37 -19.13
C GLU A 430 -22.41 44.92 -19.07
N VAL A 431 -21.84 44.07 -19.94
CA VAL A 431 -22.18 42.65 -20.01
C VAL A 431 -21.49 41.90 -18.87
N VAL A 432 -22.28 41.37 -17.93
CA VAL A 432 -21.82 40.60 -16.77
C VAL A 432 -22.35 39.16 -16.85
N GLU A 433 -21.54 38.19 -16.44
CA GLU A 433 -21.98 36.81 -16.25
C GLU A 433 -22.86 36.70 -15.00
N VAL A 434 -24.11 36.31 -15.20
CA VAL A 434 -25.08 36.03 -14.15
C VAL A 434 -25.40 34.54 -14.18
N SER A 435 -25.16 33.88 -13.06
CA SER A 435 -25.58 32.50 -12.84
C SER A 435 -27.05 32.46 -12.42
N GLU A 436 -27.87 31.77 -13.21
CA GLU A 436 -29.28 31.49 -12.90
C GLU A 436 -29.46 30.00 -12.70
N LYS A 437 -30.08 29.63 -11.58
CA LYS A 437 -30.51 28.25 -11.36
C LYS A 437 -31.89 28.03 -11.95
N LYS A 438 -32.02 26.98 -12.76
CA LYS A 438 -33.26 26.62 -13.43
C LYS A 438 -33.50 25.12 -13.33
N ASP A 439 -34.76 24.76 -13.14
CA ASP A 439 -35.18 23.37 -13.15
C ASP A 439 -35.41 22.93 -14.59
N TYR A 440 -34.73 21.86 -14.99
CA TYR A 440 -34.92 21.19 -16.26
C TYR A 440 -35.22 19.71 -16.03
N LYS A 441 -35.98 19.09 -16.92
CA LYS A 441 -35.94 17.63 -17.02
C LYS A 441 -34.54 17.22 -17.48
N VAL A 442 -34.00 16.14 -16.93
CA VAL A 442 -32.64 15.68 -17.23
C VAL A 442 -32.42 15.47 -18.73
N TYR A 443 -33.40 14.88 -19.45
CA TYR A 443 -33.27 14.70 -20.90
C TYR A 443 -33.17 16.04 -21.65
N GLN A 444 -33.88 17.07 -21.20
CA GLN A 444 -33.84 18.41 -21.81
C GLN A 444 -32.47 19.05 -21.59
N ARG A 445 -31.90 18.91 -20.39
CA ARG A 445 -30.56 19.42 -20.12
C ARG A 445 -29.52 18.76 -21.00
N VAL A 446 -29.51 17.43 -21.07
CA VAL A 446 -28.56 16.67 -21.91
C VAL A 446 -28.73 17.06 -23.39
N TYR A 447 -29.97 17.17 -23.87
CA TYR A 447 -30.27 17.57 -25.25
C TYR A 447 -29.78 18.98 -25.57
N LEU A 448 -30.11 19.97 -24.73
CA LEU A 448 -29.69 21.36 -24.92
C LEU A 448 -28.17 21.48 -24.89
N SER A 449 -27.49 20.80 -23.97
CA SER A 449 -26.02 20.85 -23.87
C SER A 449 -25.33 20.26 -25.09
N LEU A 450 -25.81 19.13 -25.63
CA LEU A 450 -25.23 18.55 -26.85
C LEU A 450 -25.52 19.41 -28.10
N GLN A 451 -26.69 20.06 -28.15
CA GLN A 451 -27.02 21.01 -29.22
C GLN A 451 -26.18 22.29 -29.16
N GLU A 452 -25.98 22.86 -27.97
CA GLU A 452 -25.10 24.01 -27.75
C GLU A 452 -23.67 23.72 -28.20
N ASP A 453 -23.20 22.49 -27.98
CA ASP A 453 -21.87 22.05 -28.40
C ASP A 453 -21.79 21.66 -29.88
N GLU A 454 -22.91 21.59 -30.59
CA GLU A 454 -23.03 21.04 -31.95
C GLU A 454 -22.40 19.63 -32.08
N THR A 455 -22.57 18.78 -31.06
CA THR A 455 -21.95 17.44 -31.00
C THR A 455 -22.96 16.29 -31.10
N GLU A 456 -22.51 15.18 -31.68
CA GLU A 456 -23.21 13.89 -31.67
C GLU A 456 -22.34 12.83 -30.98
N LEU A 457 -22.98 11.80 -30.40
CA LEU A 457 -22.26 10.66 -29.83
C LEU A 457 -21.48 9.93 -30.93
N ALA A 458 -20.20 9.68 -30.70
CA ALA A 458 -19.28 9.04 -31.65
C ALA A 458 -19.65 7.58 -31.89
N ASN A 459 -20.12 6.85 -30.88
CA ASN A 459 -20.55 5.47 -31.04
C ASN A 459 -21.90 5.38 -31.78
N PRO A 460 -21.99 4.65 -32.92
CA PRO A 460 -23.24 4.51 -33.69
C PRO A 460 -24.41 3.89 -32.90
N LEU A 461 -24.12 2.96 -31.98
CA LEU A 461 -25.10 2.32 -31.11
C LEU A 461 -25.70 3.36 -30.16
N PHE A 462 -24.85 4.05 -29.41
CA PHE A 462 -25.31 5.05 -28.45
C PHE A 462 -26.01 6.24 -29.13
N ARG A 463 -25.55 6.67 -30.30
CA ARG A 463 -26.24 7.70 -31.10
C ARG A 463 -27.67 7.30 -31.45
N THR A 464 -27.86 6.04 -31.85
CA THR A 464 -29.19 5.53 -32.21
C THR A 464 -30.10 5.43 -30.98
N ILE A 465 -29.58 4.91 -29.87
CA ILE A 465 -30.31 4.83 -28.59
C ILE A 465 -30.67 6.24 -28.10
N TYR A 466 -29.71 7.16 -28.06
CA TYR A 466 -29.92 8.56 -27.67
C TYR A 466 -31.06 9.22 -28.46
N ASN A 467 -31.00 9.15 -29.79
CA ASN A 467 -32.05 9.73 -30.64
C ASN A 467 -33.41 9.07 -30.39
N GLY A 468 -33.45 7.75 -30.16
CA GLY A 468 -34.66 7.03 -29.80
C GLY A 468 -35.24 7.50 -28.46
N ILE A 469 -34.42 7.58 -27.41
CA ILE A 469 -34.83 8.02 -26.07
C ILE A 469 -35.32 9.46 -26.10
N VAL A 470 -34.58 10.37 -26.72
CA VAL A 470 -34.96 11.80 -26.81
C VAL A 470 -36.26 11.97 -27.57
N ASN A 471 -36.44 11.28 -28.72
CA ASN A 471 -37.71 11.33 -29.45
C ASN A 471 -38.86 10.76 -28.62
N TYR A 472 -38.62 9.69 -27.87
CA TYR A 472 -39.63 9.15 -26.97
C TYR A 472 -40.06 10.17 -25.90
N PHE A 473 -39.11 10.87 -25.28
CA PHE A 473 -39.37 11.95 -24.32
C PHE A 473 -40.07 13.18 -24.93
N LEU A 474 -39.87 13.45 -26.22
CA LEU A 474 -40.55 14.55 -26.92
C LEU A 474 -42.00 14.21 -27.29
N VAL A 475 -42.30 12.92 -27.51
CA VAL A 475 -43.63 12.44 -27.92
C VAL A 475 -44.49 12.02 -26.72
N ASN A 476 -43.88 11.50 -25.66
CA ASN A 476 -44.57 10.98 -24.48
C ASN A 476 -44.22 11.80 -23.23
N GLU A 477 -45.23 12.16 -22.42
CA GLU A 477 -45.02 12.92 -21.18
C GLU A 477 -44.33 12.11 -20.07
N ASP A 478 -44.56 10.79 -20.06
CA ASP A 478 -44.00 9.85 -19.10
C ASP A 478 -43.14 8.80 -19.77
N PHE A 479 -41.99 8.49 -19.15
CA PHE A 479 -41.09 7.44 -19.62
C PHE A 479 -41.51 6.07 -19.09
N ASP A 480 -41.96 5.22 -20.00
CA ASP A 480 -42.27 3.82 -19.74
C ASP A 480 -41.19 2.95 -20.40
N LEU A 481 -40.28 2.45 -19.59
CA LEU A 481 -39.14 1.66 -20.02
C LEU A 481 -39.57 0.39 -20.76
N GLU A 482 -40.64 -0.28 -20.31
CA GLU A 482 -41.11 -1.52 -20.94
C GLU A 482 -41.61 -1.26 -22.36
N LYS A 483 -42.35 -0.18 -22.56
CA LYS A 483 -42.81 0.23 -23.90
C LYS A 483 -41.66 0.67 -24.79
N TYR A 484 -40.72 1.45 -24.25
CA TYR A 484 -39.54 1.88 -25.00
C TYR A 484 -38.70 0.68 -25.47
N LEU A 485 -38.52 -0.34 -24.61
CA LEU A 485 -37.82 -1.57 -24.95
C LEU A 485 -38.53 -2.41 -26.02
N MET A 486 -39.88 -2.37 -26.09
CA MET A 486 -40.64 -3.08 -27.14
C MET A 486 -40.44 -2.46 -28.53
N ASP A 487 -40.24 -1.15 -28.59
CA ASP A 487 -40.05 -0.40 -29.85
C ASP A 487 -38.58 -0.40 -30.31
N LEU A 488 -37.65 -0.85 -29.47
CA LEU A 488 -36.22 -0.94 -29.77
C LEU A 488 -35.88 -2.23 -30.56
N PRO A 489 -35.04 -2.13 -31.60
CA PRO A 489 -34.42 -3.30 -32.21
C PRO A 489 -33.71 -4.19 -31.18
N GLN A 490 -33.79 -5.51 -31.38
CA GLN A 490 -33.34 -6.51 -30.41
C GLN A 490 -31.88 -6.36 -29.97
N GLU A 491 -31.00 -5.93 -30.89
CA GLU A 491 -29.58 -5.69 -30.63
C GLU A 491 -29.36 -4.54 -29.61
N PHE A 492 -30.25 -3.55 -29.57
CA PHE A 492 -30.13 -2.37 -28.71
C PHE A 492 -30.81 -2.59 -27.36
N ALA A 493 -31.91 -3.35 -27.35
CA ALA A 493 -32.62 -3.72 -26.12
C ALA A 493 -31.72 -4.48 -25.13
N GLN A 494 -30.78 -5.30 -25.63
CA GLN A 494 -29.84 -6.03 -24.79
C GLN A 494 -28.87 -5.10 -24.05
N GLU A 495 -28.29 -4.11 -24.74
CA GLU A 495 -27.35 -3.16 -24.10
C GLU A 495 -28.08 -2.25 -23.10
N VAL A 496 -29.28 -1.78 -23.43
CA VAL A 496 -30.13 -0.99 -22.51
C VAL A 496 -30.44 -1.79 -21.23
N THR A 497 -30.78 -3.06 -21.36
CA THR A 497 -31.06 -3.94 -20.21
C THR A 497 -29.81 -4.15 -19.35
N ASN A 498 -28.63 -4.33 -19.97
CA ASN A 498 -27.37 -4.47 -19.26
C ASN A 498 -27.00 -3.23 -18.45
N ILE A 499 -27.23 -2.03 -19.01
CA ILE A 499 -27.00 -0.76 -18.32
C ILE A 499 -27.83 -0.69 -17.03
N ILE A 500 -29.13 -1.02 -17.12
CA ILE A 500 -30.06 -0.92 -15.99
C ILE A 500 -29.74 -1.96 -14.91
N MET A 501 -29.48 -3.21 -15.29
CA MET A 501 -29.14 -4.27 -14.32
C MET A 501 -27.85 -4.01 -13.55
N ASN A 502 -26.88 -3.30 -14.15
CA ASN A 502 -25.64 -2.97 -13.46
C ASN A 502 -25.81 -1.86 -12.42
N ASP A 503 -26.72 -0.89 -12.61
CA ASP A 503 -27.02 0.11 -11.58
C ASP A 503 -27.67 -0.52 -10.34
N GLU A 504 -28.54 -1.52 -10.53
CA GLU A 504 -29.17 -2.25 -9.42
C GLU A 504 -28.18 -3.10 -8.59
N LYS A 505 -27.03 -3.50 -9.16
CA LYS A 505 -25.99 -4.25 -8.43
C LYS A 505 -25.18 -3.38 -7.48
N GLU A 506 -25.01 -2.09 -7.79
CA GLU A 506 -24.20 -1.17 -6.99
C GLU A 506 -25.07 -0.27 -6.10
N VAL A 507 -25.69 -0.90 -5.10
CA VAL A 507 -26.36 -0.18 -3.99
C VAL A 507 -25.39 -0.08 -2.81
N LEU A 508 -25.02 1.16 -2.46
CA LEU A 508 -24.27 1.46 -1.25
C LEU A 508 -25.13 1.11 -0.03
N SER A 509 -24.86 -0.03 0.59
CA SER A 509 -25.55 -0.45 1.81
C SER A 509 -24.84 0.07 3.06
N ASN A 510 -25.63 0.51 4.04
CA ASN A 510 -25.25 0.64 5.44
C ASN A 510 -24.19 1.71 5.82
N TRP A 511 -24.14 2.83 5.11
CA TRP A 511 -23.28 3.97 5.48
C TRP A 511 -23.82 4.80 6.66
N GLU A 512 -25.14 4.82 6.85
CA GLU A 512 -25.76 5.44 8.05
C GLU A 512 -25.30 4.74 9.34
N GLY A 513 -25.08 3.41 9.30
CA GLY A 513 -24.48 2.66 10.42
C GLY A 513 -23.04 3.06 10.73
N GLN A 514 -22.35 3.77 9.82
CA GLN A 514 -21.01 4.32 10.02
C GLN A 514 -21.01 5.82 10.33
N ASN A 515 -22.16 6.43 10.63
CA ASN A 515 -22.31 7.89 10.82
C ASN A 515 -21.86 8.71 9.59
N ILE A 516 -21.90 8.11 8.40
CA ILE A 516 -21.61 8.80 7.14
C ILE A 516 -22.94 8.96 6.40
N PHE A 517 -23.48 10.17 6.44
CA PHE A 517 -24.68 10.53 5.70
C PHE A 517 -24.32 10.80 4.25
N VAL A 518 -24.38 9.75 3.43
CA VAL A 518 -24.16 9.86 1.98
C VAL A 518 -25.39 10.51 1.36
N LYS A 519 -25.18 11.53 0.52
CA LYS A 519 -26.28 12.10 -0.27
C LYS A 519 -26.85 11.00 -1.18
N LEU A 520 -28.16 10.80 -1.13
CA LEU A 520 -28.82 9.78 -1.95
C LEU A 520 -28.68 10.12 -3.44
N LYS A 521 -28.61 9.11 -4.32
CA LYS A 521 -28.46 9.28 -5.79
C LYS A 521 -29.49 10.26 -6.37
N ASN A 522 -30.69 10.33 -5.80
CA ASN A 522 -31.76 11.24 -6.21
C ASN A 522 -31.54 12.72 -5.83
N GLN A 523 -30.68 13.02 -4.85
CA GLN A 523 -30.35 14.37 -4.39
C GLN A 523 -29.17 14.98 -5.16
N THR A 524 -28.45 14.20 -5.96
CA THR A 524 -27.25 14.62 -6.70
C THR A 524 -27.40 14.50 -8.20
N ILE A 525 -28.63 14.29 -8.72
CA ILE A 525 -28.88 14.08 -10.16
C ILE A 525 -28.35 15.25 -11.00
N GLY A 526 -28.69 16.50 -10.64
CA GLY A 526 -28.24 17.68 -11.39
C GLY A 526 -26.72 17.83 -11.44
N GLN A 527 -26.05 17.54 -10.32
CA GLN A 527 -24.59 17.52 -10.23
C GLN A 527 -23.99 16.41 -11.10
N TYR A 528 -24.52 15.18 -11.00
CA TYR A 528 -24.03 14.02 -11.75
C TYR A 528 -24.15 14.21 -13.26
N VAL A 529 -25.28 14.75 -13.72
CA VAL A 529 -25.52 15.09 -15.14
C VAL A 529 -24.52 16.15 -15.60
N SER A 530 -24.34 17.23 -14.82
CA SER A 530 -23.42 18.32 -15.17
C SER A 530 -21.97 17.86 -15.23
N GLU A 531 -21.53 17.03 -14.27
CA GLU A 531 -20.18 16.47 -14.25
C GLU A 531 -19.91 15.50 -15.41
N THR A 532 -20.92 14.74 -15.82
CA THR A 532 -20.82 13.81 -16.96
C THR A 532 -20.68 14.58 -18.27
N ILE A 533 -21.51 15.61 -18.50
CA ILE A 533 -21.42 16.48 -19.69
C ILE A 533 -20.06 17.20 -19.72
N LEU A 534 -19.64 17.80 -18.60
CA LEU A 534 -18.33 18.47 -18.51
C LEU A 534 -17.17 17.50 -18.73
N SER A 535 -17.28 16.24 -18.29
CA SER A 535 -16.27 15.22 -18.53
C SER A 535 -16.14 14.85 -20.02
N ILE A 536 -17.26 14.78 -20.75
CA ILE A 536 -17.26 14.58 -22.20
C ILE A 536 -16.65 15.79 -22.91
N ARG A 537 -17.09 17.01 -22.59
CA ARG A 537 -16.53 18.25 -23.16
C ARG A 537 -15.03 18.33 -22.93
N TRP A 538 -14.58 18.07 -21.70
CA TRP A 538 -13.17 18.02 -21.36
C TRP A 538 -12.40 16.99 -22.21
N TYR A 539 -12.94 15.77 -22.37
CA TYR A 539 -12.28 14.72 -23.15
C TYR A 539 -12.21 15.08 -24.63
N LEU A 540 -13.30 15.55 -25.23
CA LEU A 540 -13.36 15.94 -26.65
C LEU A 540 -12.43 17.12 -26.96
N VAL A 541 -12.46 18.18 -26.16
CA VAL A 541 -11.55 19.33 -26.35
C VAL A 541 -10.09 18.92 -26.14
N SER A 542 -9.81 18.01 -25.20
CA SER A 542 -8.46 17.45 -25.03
C SER A 542 -8.01 16.56 -26.19
N GLN A 543 -8.92 15.98 -26.96
CA GLN A 543 -8.60 15.29 -28.22
C GLN A 543 -8.32 16.30 -29.34
N ILE A 544 -9.11 17.37 -29.44
CA ILE A 544 -8.90 18.45 -30.40
C ILE A 544 -7.51 19.09 -30.18
N ILE A 545 -7.16 19.45 -28.94
CA ILE A 545 -5.83 20.00 -28.61
C ILE A 545 -4.71 19.04 -29.05
N ARG A 546 -4.86 17.74 -28.81
CA ARG A 546 -3.85 16.75 -29.23
C ARG A 546 -3.72 16.64 -30.75
N GLN A 547 -4.83 16.75 -31.48
CA GLN A 547 -4.83 16.75 -32.94
C GLN A 547 -4.17 18.03 -33.49
N GLU A 548 -4.54 19.19 -32.97
CA GLU A 548 -3.95 20.49 -33.35
C GLU A 548 -2.44 20.54 -33.03
N MET A 549 -2.02 20.02 -31.87
CA MET A 549 -0.58 19.92 -31.53
C MET A 549 0.20 19.02 -32.49
N GLN A 550 -0.42 17.96 -33.02
CA GLN A 550 0.20 17.09 -34.02
C GLN A 550 0.25 17.74 -35.41
N ALA A 551 -0.63 18.70 -35.69
CA ALA A 551 -0.68 19.44 -36.94
C ALA A 551 0.34 20.59 -37.02
N ILE A 552 0.99 20.97 -35.89
CA ILE A 552 2.05 21.99 -35.87
C ILE A 552 3.24 21.51 -36.69
N SER A 553 3.50 22.18 -37.82
CA SER A 553 4.69 21.93 -38.64
C SER A 553 5.94 22.52 -37.99
N SER A 554 7.05 21.78 -38.09
CA SER A 554 8.37 22.21 -37.61
C SER A 554 9.21 22.95 -38.67
N GLU A 555 8.60 23.23 -39.83
CA GLU A 555 9.28 23.93 -40.93
C GLU A 555 9.33 25.46 -40.71
N PRO A 556 10.44 26.12 -41.04
CA PRO A 556 10.65 27.54 -40.73
C PRO A 556 9.79 28.52 -41.55
N GLU A 557 9.09 28.07 -42.60
CA GLU A 557 8.20 28.91 -43.44
C GLU A 557 6.70 28.73 -43.15
N THR A 558 6.31 27.82 -42.24
CA THR A 558 4.90 27.60 -41.89
C THR A 558 4.44 28.55 -40.78
N ASP A 559 3.42 29.36 -41.08
CA ASP A 559 2.76 30.23 -40.11
C ASP A 559 1.83 29.41 -39.21
N ASN A 560 2.30 29.10 -37.99
CA ASN A 560 1.56 28.35 -36.98
C ASN A 560 0.76 29.28 -36.03
N THR A 561 0.68 30.59 -36.30
CA THR A 561 0.09 31.55 -35.35
C THR A 561 -1.39 31.29 -35.05
N GLU A 562 -2.18 30.92 -36.07
CA GLU A 562 -3.60 30.59 -35.92
C GLU A 562 -3.81 29.31 -35.09
N THR A 563 -3.09 28.23 -35.40
CA THR A 563 -3.11 26.97 -34.66
C THR A 563 -2.70 27.16 -33.19
N MET A 564 -1.68 27.99 -32.94
CA MET A 564 -1.24 28.30 -31.57
C MET A 564 -2.25 29.17 -30.81
N SER A 565 -2.97 30.07 -31.49
CA SER A 565 -4.08 30.82 -30.89
C SER A 565 -5.22 29.89 -30.50
N ASN A 566 -5.63 29.00 -31.41
CA ASN A 566 -6.70 28.02 -31.17
C ASN A 566 -6.35 27.08 -30.01
N ILE A 567 -5.12 26.57 -29.94
CA ILE A 567 -4.65 25.73 -28.82
C ILE A 567 -4.72 26.51 -27.50
N ARG A 568 -4.36 27.79 -27.49
CA ARG A 568 -4.45 28.63 -26.29
C ARG A 568 -5.90 28.78 -25.83
N ASP A 569 -6.82 29.05 -26.75
CA ASP A 569 -8.23 29.22 -26.46
C ASP A 569 -8.88 27.92 -25.97
N TYR A 570 -8.56 26.78 -26.58
CA TYR A 570 -9.00 25.46 -26.11
C TYR A 570 -8.45 25.10 -24.73
N ASN A 571 -7.20 25.48 -24.42
CA ASN A 571 -6.64 25.28 -23.08
C ASN A 571 -7.36 26.13 -22.02
N LEU A 572 -7.80 27.35 -22.35
CA LEU A 572 -8.64 28.17 -21.46
C LEU A 572 -9.98 27.49 -21.20
N LEU A 573 -10.57 26.88 -22.23
CA LEU A 573 -11.83 26.14 -22.11
C LEU A 573 -11.68 24.88 -21.24
N VAL A 574 -10.60 24.11 -21.43
CA VAL A 574 -10.26 22.94 -20.60
C VAL A 574 -10.06 23.34 -19.14
N TYR A 575 -9.41 24.49 -18.89
CA TYR A 575 -9.25 25.02 -17.54
C TYR A 575 -10.60 25.34 -16.89
N SER A 576 -11.50 26.00 -17.62
CA SER A 576 -12.86 26.30 -17.16
C SER A 576 -13.65 25.02 -16.81
N PHE A 577 -13.59 23.99 -17.65
CA PHE A 577 -14.25 22.71 -17.36
C PHE A 577 -13.65 22.01 -16.13
N SER A 578 -12.32 22.04 -15.99
CA SER A 578 -11.64 21.41 -14.86
C SER A 578 -11.97 22.07 -13.54
N ASP A 579 -12.03 23.40 -13.52
CA ASP A 579 -12.41 24.19 -12.34
C ASP A 579 -13.84 23.84 -11.90
N LYS A 580 -14.78 23.80 -12.85
CA LYS A 580 -16.18 23.39 -12.60
C LYS A 580 -16.32 21.94 -12.16
N LEU A 581 -15.43 21.05 -12.59
CA LEU A 581 -15.38 19.64 -12.16
C LEU A 581 -14.69 19.42 -10.81
N GLY A 582 -14.13 20.46 -10.18
CA GLY A 582 -13.28 20.34 -8.99
C GLY A 582 -12.00 19.53 -9.25
N ARG A 583 -11.60 19.37 -10.52
CA ARG A 583 -10.38 18.67 -10.91
C ARG A 583 -9.21 19.64 -10.87
N VAL A 584 -8.15 19.27 -10.16
CA VAL A 584 -6.90 20.04 -10.15
C VAL A 584 -6.09 19.65 -11.38
N MET A 585 -6.09 20.48 -12.42
CA MET A 585 -5.21 20.28 -13.58
C MET A 585 -3.78 20.73 -13.25
N SER A 586 -2.82 19.82 -13.43
CA SER A 586 -1.40 20.14 -13.45
C SER A 586 -1.12 21.13 -14.58
N ARG A 587 -0.47 22.27 -14.30
CA ARG A 587 -0.17 23.35 -15.27
C ARG A 587 0.79 22.99 -16.41
N TYR A 588 1.06 21.71 -16.63
CA TYR A 588 1.88 21.22 -17.73
C TYR A 588 1.24 19.94 -18.26
N SER A 589 0.48 20.08 -19.34
CA SER A 589 0.10 18.99 -20.25
C SER A 589 0.66 19.32 -21.62
#